data_AF-A0A2C9WGQ0-F1
#
_entry.id   AF-A0A2C9WGQ0-F1
#
_cell.length_a   1.000
_cell.length_b   1.000
_cell.length_c   1.000
_cell.angle_alpha   90.00
_cell.angle_beta   90.00
_cell.angle_gamma   90.00
#
_symmetry.space_group_name_H-M   'P 1'
#
loop_
_entity.id
_entity.type
_entity.pdbx_description
1 polymer ?
#
loop_
_entity_poly.entity_id
_entity_poly.type
_entity_poly.pdbx_seq_one_letter_code
_entity_poly.pdbx_strand_id
1 'polypeptide(L)'
;MPPKNTVDSISAATKTTTLPCSIPSLFLTFTVFSFITLSFFLLFSNPNPSIPNLQNTLQAPQNPIKVYLADLPRSFNYGLLDQYWSSSVPDSRISYDPDHSQIYGYKSSKFPPYPENPLIKQYSAEYWLMGDLMTPEHLRIQSFAKRVVDVDQADVVFVPFFATLSAEMELGRGKGTFRRKEGNEDYKRQKEVIELVKNSDAWKRSGGRDHVFVLTDPVAMWHVRAEIAPSILLVVDFGGWYRLDSKSSNGSSSNMIQHTQVSLLKDIIVPYTHLLPRLHLAENERRKTLLYFKGAKHRHRGGVVRENMWDLLVNEPGVIMEEGFPNATGREQSIRGMRTSEFCLHPAGDTPTSCRLFDAIQSLCIPVIVSDNIELPFEGMVDYSEFSVFVAVNDALKPSWLVNHLKSISEKQRNEYRQKMAKVQPLFIYDNGHPGGIGPIPPDGAVNHIWKKVQQKLPMIKETIVREKRKPAGVSIPLRCHCT
;
A
#
# COMPACT_ATOMS: atom_id res chain seq x y z
N MET A 1 71.04 14.61 39.07
CA MET A 1 71.36 14.99 40.45
C MET A 1 71.38 16.51 40.56
N PRO A 2 70.31 17.13 41.07
CA PRO A 2 70.37 18.45 41.70
C PRO A 2 70.38 18.32 43.24
N PRO A 3 70.92 19.31 43.97
CA PRO A 3 71.10 19.25 45.42
C PRO A 3 69.91 19.86 46.19
N LYS A 4 69.90 19.52 47.49
CA LYS A 4 69.03 20.04 48.56
C LYS A 4 69.10 21.57 48.66
N ASN A 5 67.98 22.17 49.05
CA ASN A 5 67.98 23.36 49.92
C ASN A 5 66.82 23.25 50.93
N THR A 6 67.19 23.16 52.20
CA THR A 6 66.41 23.41 53.41
C THR A 6 66.36 24.91 53.69
N VAL A 7 65.21 25.47 54.08
CA VAL A 7 65.13 26.55 55.10
C VAL A 7 63.80 26.46 55.87
N ASP A 8 63.93 26.76 57.16
CA ASP A 8 63.03 26.68 58.30
C ASP A 8 61.84 27.66 58.37
N SER A 9 60.80 27.18 59.05
CA SER A 9 60.02 27.78 60.16
C SER A 9 59.40 29.19 60.06
N ILE A 10 58.09 29.31 60.33
CA ILE A 10 57.50 29.84 61.59
C ILE A 10 55.98 30.05 61.46
N SER A 11 55.28 29.47 62.43
CA SER A 11 53.93 29.72 62.99
C SER A 11 53.17 30.99 62.60
N ALA A 12 51.88 30.82 62.25
CA ALA A 12 50.80 31.74 62.66
C ALA A 12 49.47 30.98 62.78
N ALA A 13 48.79 31.18 63.90
CA ALA A 13 47.62 30.44 64.36
C ALA A 13 46.34 30.70 63.52
N THR A 14 45.66 29.63 63.10
CA THR A 14 44.34 29.72 62.48
C THR A 14 43.26 29.34 63.50
N LYS A 15 42.43 30.32 63.88
CA LYS A 15 41.24 30.14 64.71
C LYS A 15 40.23 29.23 64.00
N THR A 16 39.88 28.11 64.63
CA THR A 16 38.73 27.28 64.29
C THR A 16 37.45 27.96 64.77
N THR A 17 36.66 28.49 63.84
CA THR A 17 35.25 28.85 64.08
C THR A 17 34.37 27.70 63.61
N THR A 18 33.88 26.91 64.55
CA THR A 18 32.83 25.91 64.36
C THR A 18 31.47 26.60 64.25
N LEU A 19 30.78 26.45 63.12
CA LEU A 19 29.35 26.78 62.98
C LEU A 19 28.52 25.61 63.53
N PRO A 20 27.52 25.85 64.41
CA PRO A 20 26.70 24.78 64.96
C PRO A 20 25.58 24.46 63.97
N CYS A 21 25.76 23.42 63.15
CA CYS A 21 24.66 22.89 62.34
C CYS A 21 23.85 21.92 63.22
N SER A 22 22.79 22.42 63.84
CA SER A 22 21.93 21.59 64.67
C SER A 22 21.14 20.61 63.79
N ILE A 23 21.11 19.32 64.15
CA ILE A 23 20.38 18.26 63.42
C ILE A 23 18.93 18.64 63.04
N PRO A 24 18.17 19.42 63.85
CA PRO A 24 16.84 19.89 63.46
C PRO A 24 16.81 20.82 62.24
N SER A 25 17.84 21.65 62.03
CA SER A 25 17.89 22.55 60.87
C SER A 25 18.15 21.79 59.56
N LEU A 26 18.93 20.70 59.62
CA LEU A 26 19.13 19.78 58.49
C LEU A 26 17.82 19.06 58.12
N PHE A 27 17.08 18.57 59.11
CA PHE A 27 15.76 17.95 58.88
C PHE A 27 14.74 18.93 58.31
N LEU A 28 14.73 20.18 58.77
CA LEU A 28 13.84 21.22 58.26
C LEU A 28 14.20 21.57 56.81
N THR A 29 15.49 21.69 56.47
CA THR A 29 15.90 21.92 55.08
C THR A 29 15.55 20.77 54.15
N PHE A 30 15.69 19.52 54.62
CA PHE A 30 15.37 18.34 53.80
C PHE A 30 13.87 18.18 53.59
N THR A 31 13.05 18.45 54.61
CA THR A 31 11.58 18.44 54.48
C THR A 31 11.10 19.54 53.56
N VAL A 32 11.61 20.77 53.68
CA VAL A 32 11.27 21.87 52.76
C VAL A 32 11.68 21.53 51.33
N PHE A 33 12.86 20.95 51.11
CA PHE A 33 13.29 20.53 49.77
C PHE A 33 12.40 19.42 49.20
N SER A 34 11.98 18.46 50.04
CA SER A 34 11.05 17.39 49.65
C SER A 34 9.64 17.89 49.32
N PHE A 35 9.16 18.93 50.01
CA PHE A 35 7.87 19.54 49.70
C PHE A 35 7.94 20.40 48.43
N ILE A 36 9.07 21.06 48.17
CA ILE A 36 9.30 21.79 46.92
C ILE A 36 9.38 20.82 45.74
N THR A 37 10.11 19.71 45.86
CA THR A 37 10.17 18.71 44.78
C THR A 37 8.82 18.03 44.54
N LEU A 38 8.05 17.74 45.59
CA LEU A 38 6.68 17.20 45.45
C LEU A 38 5.70 18.24 44.89
N SER A 39 5.84 19.51 45.25
CA SER A 39 5.05 20.61 44.67
C SER A 39 5.38 20.82 43.20
N PHE A 40 6.65 20.76 42.80
CA PHE A 40 7.05 20.73 41.39
C PHE A 40 6.49 19.48 40.70
N PHE A 41 6.54 18.31 41.33
CA PHE A 41 5.98 17.10 40.73
C PHE A 41 4.47 17.22 40.55
N LEU A 42 3.73 17.85 41.45
CA LEU A 42 2.27 18.02 41.36
C LEU A 42 1.86 19.21 40.47
N LEU A 43 2.67 20.27 40.38
CA LEU A 43 2.45 21.41 39.48
C LEU A 43 2.84 21.09 38.02
N PHE A 44 3.78 20.17 37.80
CA PHE A 44 4.25 19.78 36.46
C PHE A 44 3.79 18.37 36.02
N SER A 45 3.25 17.54 36.91
CA SER A 45 2.51 16.32 36.52
C SER A 45 1.09 16.69 36.18
N ASN A 46 0.88 17.12 34.95
CA ASN A 46 -0.44 17.19 34.34
C ASN A 46 -0.92 15.73 34.13
N PRO A 47 -1.94 15.21 34.84
CA PRO A 47 -2.49 13.90 34.57
C PRO A 47 -3.53 14.07 33.45
N ASN A 48 -3.04 14.48 32.28
CA ASN A 48 -3.71 14.48 30.99
C ASN A 48 -2.70 15.02 29.98
N PRO A 49 -1.91 14.16 29.31
CA PRO A 49 -1.58 14.50 27.94
C PRO A 49 -2.93 14.49 27.23
N SER A 50 -3.53 15.66 27.09
CA SER A 50 -4.39 15.89 25.94
C SER A 50 -3.45 15.68 24.75
N ILE A 51 -3.39 14.44 24.27
CA ILE A 51 -2.79 14.12 22.99
C ILE A 51 -3.46 15.11 22.05
N PRO A 52 -2.74 16.11 21.50
CA PRO A 52 -3.36 16.95 20.51
C PRO A 52 -3.82 15.99 19.43
N ASN A 53 -5.13 16.00 19.13
CA ASN A 53 -5.74 15.14 18.12
C ASN A 53 -4.75 14.95 16.97
N LEU A 54 -4.16 13.75 16.87
CA LEU A 54 -3.21 13.39 15.82
C LEU A 54 -3.93 13.24 14.46
N GLN A 55 -5.09 13.86 14.32
CA GLN A 55 -5.81 14.04 13.06
C GLN A 55 -5.52 15.40 12.43
N ASN A 56 -4.86 16.34 13.12
CA ASN A 56 -4.65 17.70 12.60
C ASN A 56 -3.18 18.18 12.49
N THR A 57 -2.17 17.36 12.79
CA THR A 57 -0.75 17.79 12.79
C THR A 57 0.06 17.42 11.55
N LEU A 58 -0.55 17.23 10.37
CA LEU A 58 0.13 17.21 9.06
C LEU A 58 -0.79 17.73 7.92
N GLN A 59 -1.33 18.94 8.03
CA GLN A 59 -1.89 19.63 6.85
C GLN A 59 -1.41 21.08 6.81
N ALA A 60 -0.10 21.25 6.59
CA ALA A 60 0.29 22.39 5.76
C ALA A 60 -0.48 22.27 4.44
N PRO A 61 -0.97 23.36 3.82
CA PRO A 61 -1.56 23.28 2.49
C PRO A 61 -0.54 22.63 1.54
N GLN A 62 -0.74 21.35 1.25
CA GLN A 62 0.14 20.62 0.37
C GLN A 62 -0.19 21.12 -1.04
N ASN A 63 0.76 21.81 -1.65
CA ASN A 63 0.65 22.17 -3.05
C ASN A 63 0.36 20.90 -3.88
N PRO A 64 -0.48 20.98 -4.92
CA PRO A 64 -0.73 19.82 -5.76
C PRO A 64 0.58 19.31 -6.37
N ILE A 65 0.73 17.99 -6.44
CA ILE A 65 1.92 17.38 -7.05
C ILE A 65 1.93 17.69 -8.55
N LYS A 66 3.05 18.19 -9.07
CA LYS A 66 3.17 18.49 -10.50
C LYS A 66 3.57 17.23 -11.25
N VAL A 67 2.73 16.79 -12.19
CA VAL A 67 2.93 15.53 -12.91
C VAL A 67 3.08 15.80 -14.40
N TYR A 68 4.22 15.41 -14.96
CA TYR A 68 4.39 15.36 -16.41
C TYR A 68 3.91 14.00 -16.93
N LEU A 69 3.13 14.00 -18.01
CA LEU A 69 2.68 12.78 -18.67
C LEU A 69 3.70 12.41 -19.74
N ALA A 70 4.41 11.28 -19.58
CA ALA A 70 5.39 10.83 -20.56
C ALA A 70 4.73 10.67 -21.94
N ASP A 71 5.44 11.09 -22.99
CA ASP A 71 4.94 11.01 -24.36
C ASP A 71 5.05 9.57 -24.86
N LEU A 72 3.96 8.83 -24.72
CA LEU A 72 3.82 7.48 -25.24
C LEU A 72 2.67 7.42 -26.26
N PRO A 73 2.86 6.71 -27.38
CA PRO A 73 1.79 6.44 -28.33
C PRO A 73 0.53 5.88 -27.68
N ARG A 74 -0.63 6.29 -28.19
CA ARG A 74 -1.94 5.82 -27.70
C ARG A 74 -2.10 4.30 -27.74
N SER A 75 -1.34 3.60 -28.59
CA SER A 75 -1.30 2.13 -28.67
C SER A 75 -0.88 1.45 -27.35
N PHE A 76 -0.27 2.18 -26.43
CA PHE A 76 0.12 1.68 -25.10
C PHE A 76 -0.92 1.93 -24.00
N ASN A 77 -1.99 2.67 -24.28
CA ASN A 77 -3.02 3.02 -23.29
C ASN A 77 -4.45 2.86 -23.84
N TYR A 78 -5.18 3.94 -24.11
CA TYR A 78 -6.56 3.87 -24.60
C TYR A 78 -6.66 3.14 -25.95
N GLY A 79 -5.62 3.15 -26.78
CA GLY A 79 -5.58 2.33 -28.00
C GLY A 79 -5.43 0.83 -27.73
N LEU A 80 -4.82 0.45 -26.61
CA LEU A 80 -4.78 -0.94 -26.16
C LEU A 80 -6.17 -1.42 -25.72
N LEU A 81 -6.98 -0.54 -25.12
CA LEU A 81 -8.38 -0.83 -24.82
C LEU A 81 -9.21 -1.02 -26.10
N ASP A 82 -9.00 -0.22 -27.14
CA ASP A 82 -9.66 -0.46 -28.43
C ASP A 82 -9.30 -1.84 -28.98
N GLN A 83 -8.03 -2.26 -28.87
CA GLN A 83 -7.62 -3.62 -29.25
C GLN A 83 -8.33 -4.70 -28.43
N TYR A 84 -8.41 -4.53 -27.10
CA TYR A 84 -9.13 -5.43 -26.22
C TYR A 84 -10.60 -5.58 -26.66
N TRP A 85 -11.31 -4.47 -26.86
CA TRP A 85 -12.73 -4.48 -27.23
C TRP A 85 -12.99 -4.95 -28.66
N SER A 86 -12.02 -4.79 -29.57
CA SER A 86 -12.11 -5.31 -30.94
C SER A 86 -11.77 -6.80 -31.07
N SER A 87 -11.17 -7.40 -30.03
CA SER A 87 -10.80 -8.82 -30.02
C SER A 87 -12.04 -9.72 -29.90
N SER A 88 -12.22 -10.62 -30.86
CA SER A 88 -13.24 -11.68 -30.81
C SER A 88 -12.85 -12.88 -29.95
N VAL A 89 -11.62 -12.90 -29.41
CA VAL A 89 -11.12 -14.00 -28.59
C VAL A 89 -11.58 -13.79 -27.14
N PRO A 90 -12.46 -14.64 -26.59
CA PRO A 90 -12.84 -14.57 -25.19
C PRO A 90 -11.66 -14.93 -24.28
N ASP A 91 -11.66 -14.40 -23.06
CA ASP A 91 -10.68 -14.81 -22.04
C ASP A 91 -10.95 -16.25 -21.62
N SER A 92 -10.04 -17.15 -21.97
CA SER A 92 -10.17 -18.59 -21.71
C SER A 92 -10.26 -18.97 -20.22
N ARG A 93 -9.90 -18.04 -19.32
CA ARG A 93 -9.89 -18.26 -17.86
C ARG A 93 -11.25 -18.01 -17.21
N ILE A 94 -12.21 -17.44 -17.95
CA ILE A 94 -13.53 -17.08 -17.43
C ILE A 94 -14.59 -17.82 -18.25
N SER A 95 -15.52 -18.47 -17.56
CA SER A 95 -16.68 -19.09 -18.22
C SER A 95 -17.61 -18.00 -18.77
N TYR A 96 -18.31 -18.30 -19.88
CA TYR A 96 -19.28 -17.38 -20.47
C TYR A 96 -20.30 -16.89 -19.42
N ASP A 97 -20.43 -15.57 -19.31
CA ASP A 97 -21.34 -14.90 -18.39
C ASP A 97 -22.46 -14.21 -19.20
N PRO A 98 -23.73 -14.63 -19.06
CA PRO A 98 -24.86 -14.01 -19.76
C PRO A 98 -25.08 -12.54 -19.36
N ASP A 99 -24.75 -12.17 -18.12
CA ASP A 99 -25.01 -10.83 -17.56
C ASP A 99 -23.88 -9.84 -17.90
N HIS A 100 -22.70 -10.35 -18.23
CA HIS A 100 -21.56 -9.58 -18.72
C HIS A 100 -21.25 -9.95 -20.18
N SER A 101 -22.21 -9.70 -21.06
CA SER A 101 -21.95 -9.77 -22.50
C SER A 101 -20.74 -8.91 -22.87
N GLN A 102 -19.79 -9.49 -23.63
CA GLN A 102 -18.86 -8.69 -24.42
C GLN A 102 -19.69 -7.64 -25.14
N ILE A 103 -19.26 -6.38 -25.12
CA ILE A 103 -19.95 -5.29 -25.83
C ILE A 103 -19.85 -5.60 -27.33
N TYR A 104 -20.78 -6.41 -27.84
CA TYR A 104 -20.88 -6.72 -29.26
C TYR A 104 -21.18 -5.42 -29.99
N GLY A 105 -20.26 -5.00 -30.86
CA GLY A 105 -20.38 -3.75 -31.60
C GLY A 105 -19.80 -2.52 -30.89
N TYR A 106 -18.81 -2.68 -30.00
CA TYR A 106 -18.05 -1.54 -29.46
C TYR A 106 -17.52 -0.64 -30.60
N LYS A 107 -18.01 0.60 -30.66
CA LYS A 107 -17.50 1.63 -31.55
C LYS A 107 -16.31 2.30 -30.85
N SER A 108 -15.17 2.34 -31.53
CA SER A 108 -13.98 3.02 -31.00
C SER A 108 -14.35 4.44 -30.57
N SER A 109 -13.99 4.77 -29.33
CA SER A 109 -14.22 6.07 -28.73
C SER A 109 -12.87 6.66 -28.32
N LYS A 110 -12.83 7.99 -28.11
CA LYS A 110 -11.60 8.66 -27.66
C LYS A 110 -11.07 8.06 -26.35
N PHE A 111 -11.98 7.73 -25.43
CA PHE A 111 -11.70 7.16 -24.12
C PHE A 111 -12.56 5.91 -23.85
N PRO A 112 -12.12 4.73 -24.30
CA PRO A 112 -12.82 3.47 -24.07
C PRO A 112 -13.06 3.18 -22.58
N PRO A 113 -14.13 2.45 -22.22
CA PRO A 113 -14.30 1.92 -20.87
C PRO A 113 -13.21 0.90 -20.56
N TYR A 114 -12.81 0.80 -19.29
CA TYR A 114 -11.95 -0.28 -18.84
C TYR A 114 -12.74 -1.62 -18.80
N PRO A 115 -12.11 -2.78 -19.01
CA PRO A 115 -12.83 -4.05 -19.03
C PRO A 115 -13.50 -4.38 -17.69
N GLU A 116 -14.74 -4.86 -17.76
CA GLU A 116 -15.49 -5.39 -16.60
C GLU A 116 -15.05 -6.81 -16.19
N ASN A 117 -14.14 -7.42 -16.95
CA ASN A 117 -13.54 -8.71 -16.63
C ASN A 117 -12.92 -8.63 -15.20
N PRO A 118 -13.38 -9.45 -14.23
CA PRO A 118 -12.94 -9.36 -12.84
C PRO A 118 -11.45 -9.66 -12.64
N LEU A 119 -10.82 -10.44 -13.54
CA LEU A 119 -9.38 -10.70 -13.50
C LEU A 119 -8.55 -9.45 -13.90
N ILE A 120 -9.14 -8.54 -14.69
CA ILE A 120 -8.48 -7.33 -15.18
C ILE A 120 -8.89 -6.11 -14.35
N LYS A 121 -10.19 -5.94 -14.10
CA LYS A 121 -10.79 -4.75 -13.46
C LYS A 121 -10.16 -4.41 -12.11
N GLN A 122 -9.83 -5.43 -11.31
CA GLN A 122 -9.26 -5.27 -9.98
C GLN A 122 -7.90 -4.54 -9.98
N TYR A 123 -7.24 -4.46 -11.13
CA TYR A 123 -5.91 -3.87 -11.32
C TYR A 123 -5.93 -2.57 -12.14
N SER A 124 -7.07 -1.88 -12.21
CA SER A 124 -7.33 -0.75 -13.11
C SER A 124 -6.66 0.58 -12.76
N ALA A 125 -5.72 0.65 -11.80
CA ALA A 125 -5.18 1.93 -11.32
C ALA A 125 -4.56 2.79 -12.43
N GLU A 126 -3.90 2.18 -13.41
CA GLU A 126 -3.28 2.84 -14.58
C GLU A 126 -4.29 3.67 -15.39
N TYR A 127 -5.51 3.15 -15.54
CA TYR A 127 -6.60 3.78 -16.26
C TYR A 127 -7.10 5.02 -15.55
N TRP A 128 -7.33 4.92 -14.24
CA TRP A 128 -7.87 6.01 -13.44
C TRP A 128 -6.86 7.14 -13.21
N LEU A 129 -5.59 6.81 -12.99
CA LEU A 129 -4.52 7.80 -12.88
C LEU A 129 -4.31 8.54 -14.20
N MET A 130 -4.32 7.83 -15.33
CA MET A 130 -4.25 8.46 -16.65
C MET A 130 -5.49 9.32 -16.92
N GLY A 131 -6.67 8.85 -16.54
CA GLY A 131 -7.94 9.57 -16.69
C GLY A 131 -7.93 10.91 -15.97
N ASP A 132 -7.46 10.94 -14.72
CA ASP A 132 -7.22 12.20 -13.99
C ASP A 132 -6.27 13.11 -14.76
N LEU A 133 -5.10 12.61 -15.19
CA LEU A 133 -4.13 13.42 -15.92
C LEU A 133 -4.64 13.94 -17.27
N MET A 134 -5.57 13.24 -17.90
CA MET A 134 -6.17 13.63 -19.19
C MET A 134 -7.45 14.45 -19.05
N THR A 135 -8.02 14.57 -17.85
CA THR A 135 -9.19 15.41 -17.60
C THR A 135 -8.84 16.90 -17.82
N PRO A 136 -9.71 17.69 -18.48
CA PRO A 136 -9.50 19.13 -18.65
C PRO A 136 -9.28 19.86 -17.32
N GLU A 137 -8.37 20.85 -17.29
CA GLU A 137 -7.95 21.53 -16.04
C GLU A 137 -9.13 22.13 -15.26
N HIS A 138 -10.13 22.71 -15.94
CA HIS A 138 -11.31 23.28 -15.29
C HIS A 138 -12.21 22.26 -14.57
N LEU A 139 -12.07 20.96 -14.86
CA LEU A 139 -12.78 19.86 -14.18
C LEU A 139 -11.93 19.20 -13.10
N ARG A 140 -10.64 19.54 -13.00
CA ARG A 140 -9.67 18.92 -12.06
C ARG A 140 -9.47 19.71 -10.77
N ILE A 141 -10.44 20.55 -10.40
CA ILE A 141 -10.36 21.44 -9.22
C ILE A 141 -10.06 20.65 -7.93
N GLN A 142 -10.60 19.43 -7.82
CA GLN A 142 -10.42 18.55 -6.66
C GLN A 142 -9.28 17.53 -6.83
N SER A 143 -8.58 17.52 -7.98
CA SER A 143 -7.43 16.65 -8.18
C SER A 143 -6.24 17.15 -7.36
N PHE A 144 -5.58 16.23 -6.66
CA PHE A 144 -4.33 16.50 -5.95
C PHE A 144 -3.15 16.62 -6.91
N ALA A 145 -3.27 16.08 -8.13
CA ALA A 145 -2.26 16.22 -9.16
C ALA A 145 -2.57 17.42 -10.06
N LYS A 146 -1.53 18.18 -10.39
CA LYS A 146 -1.55 19.19 -11.45
C LYS A 146 -0.73 18.65 -12.62
N ARG A 147 -1.38 18.41 -13.76
CA ARG A 147 -0.62 18.08 -14.98
C ARG A 147 0.16 19.30 -15.46
N VAL A 148 1.44 19.11 -15.76
CA VAL A 148 2.30 20.12 -16.37
C VAL A 148 2.66 19.71 -17.79
N VAL A 149 2.83 20.72 -18.65
CA VAL A 149 3.24 20.54 -20.06
C VAL A 149 4.76 20.48 -20.18
N ASP A 150 5.47 21.23 -19.33
CA ASP A 150 6.93 21.26 -19.30
C ASP A 150 7.44 20.27 -18.24
N VAL A 151 8.32 19.37 -18.65
CA VAL A 151 8.90 18.33 -17.78
C VAL A 151 9.83 18.90 -16.71
N ASP A 152 10.36 20.10 -16.89
CA ASP A 152 11.21 20.78 -15.89
C ASP A 152 10.39 21.40 -14.75
N GLN A 153 9.08 21.56 -14.94
CA GLN A 153 8.16 21.97 -13.89
C GLN A 153 7.62 20.79 -13.07
N ALA A 154 7.91 19.55 -13.48
CA ALA A 154 7.32 18.36 -12.90
C ALA A 154 8.06 17.90 -11.64
N ASP A 155 7.29 17.44 -10.65
CA ASP A 155 7.82 16.70 -9.52
C ASP A 155 8.07 15.23 -9.87
N VAL A 156 7.20 14.66 -10.72
CA VAL A 156 7.28 13.27 -11.20
C VAL A 156 6.86 13.17 -12.66
N VAL A 157 7.31 12.09 -13.32
CA VAL A 157 6.92 11.71 -14.67
C VAL A 157 6.03 10.47 -14.61
N PHE A 158 4.75 10.59 -14.94
CA PHE A 158 3.87 9.43 -15.04
C PHE A 158 4.05 8.73 -16.38
N VAL A 159 4.25 7.42 -16.38
CA VAL A 159 4.39 6.60 -17.60
C VAL A 159 3.04 5.96 -17.95
N PRO A 160 2.31 6.44 -18.97
CA PRO A 160 0.95 6.00 -19.28
C PRO A 160 0.95 4.73 -20.14
N PHE A 161 1.47 3.63 -19.59
CA PHE A 161 1.37 2.31 -20.18
C PHE A 161 0.35 1.48 -19.40
N PHE A 162 -0.64 0.93 -20.10
CA PHE A 162 -1.62 0.02 -19.54
C PHE A 162 -1.04 -1.40 -19.43
N ALA A 163 -0.05 -1.55 -18.55
CA ALA A 163 0.78 -2.73 -18.38
C ALA A 163 -0.03 -3.94 -17.90
N THR A 164 -1.00 -3.75 -17.00
CA THR A 164 -1.91 -4.81 -16.59
C THR A 164 -2.71 -5.31 -17.78
N LEU A 165 -3.35 -4.41 -18.52
CA LEU A 165 -4.15 -4.80 -19.69
C LEU A 165 -3.31 -5.55 -20.72
N SER A 166 -2.09 -5.08 -20.98
CA SER A 166 -1.14 -5.73 -21.90
C SER A 166 -0.83 -7.18 -21.50
N ALA A 167 -0.51 -7.39 -20.22
CA ALA A 167 -0.17 -8.71 -19.68
C ALA A 167 -1.39 -9.65 -19.68
N GLU A 168 -2.54 -9.16 -19.24
CA GLU A 168 -3.78 -9.93 -19.15
C GLU A 168 -4.32 -10.34 -20.52
N MET A 169 -4.19 -9.47 -21.54
CA MET A 169 -4.51 -9.82 -22.93
C MET A 169 -3.63 -10.97 -23.45
N GLU A 170 -2.35 -11.01 -23.08
CA GLU A 170 -1.45 -12.10 -23.48
C GLU A 170 -1.76 -13.39 -22.71
N LEU A 171 -2.08 -13.31 -21.42
CA LEU A 171 -2.46 -14.46 -20.59
C LEU A 171 -3.80 -15.06 -21.01
N GLY A 172 -4.82 -14.23 -21.26
CA GLY A 172 -6.17 -14.66 -21.63
C GLY A 172 -6.25 -15.45 -22.94
N ARG A 173 -5.28 -15.23 -23.85
CA ARG A 173 -5.12 -16.00 -25.11
C ARG A 173 -4.77 -17.48 -24.89
N GLY A 174 -4.31 -17.87 -23.69
CA GLY A 174 -4.12 -19.28 -23.33
C GLY A 174 -2.98 -20.01 -24.08
N LYS A 175 -2.06 -19.29 -24.74
CA LYS A 175 -1.00 -19.91 -25.58
C LYS A 175 0.25 -20.36 -24.81
N GLY A 176 0.31 -20.13 -23.49
CA GLY A 176 1.50 -20.46 -22.67
C GLY A 176 2.77 -19.66 -23.06
N THR A 177 2.61 -18.58 -23.82
CA THR A 177 3.69 -17.74 -24.36
C THR A 177 4.14 -16.63 -23.42
N PHE A 178 3.39 -16.33 -22.36
CA PHE A 178 3.65 -15.19 -21.48
C PHE A 178 5.09 -15.11 -20.92
N ARG A 179 5.71 -16.25 -20.61
CA ARG A 179 7.10 -16.28 -20.11
C ARG A 179 8.16 -16.28 -21.21
N ARG A 180 7.76 -16.44 -22.47
CA ARG A 180 8.65 -16.43 -23.64
C ARG A 180 8.80 -14.99 -24.14
N LYS A 181 9.94 -14.73 -24.77
CA LYS A 181 10.21 -13.45 -25.47
C LYS A 181 9.65 -13.50 -26.90
N GLU A 182 9.90 -14.61 -27.59
CA GLU A 182 9.42 -14.82 -28.95
C GLU A 182 7.92 -15.12 -28.95
N GLY A 183 7.19 -14.50 -29.89
CA GLY A 183 5.75 -14.66 -30.04
C GLY A 183 4.89 -14.05 -28.93
N ASN A 184 5.49 -13.25 -28.04
CA ASN A 184 4.82 -12.59 -26.93
C ASN A 184 4.66 -11.09 -27.24
N GLU A 185 3.41 -10.66 -27.45
CA GLU A 185 3.11 -9.26 -27.79
C GLU A 185 3.23 -8.32 -26.58
N ASP A 186 3.00 -8.82 -25.36
CA ASP A 186 3.23 -8.06 -24.14
C ASP A 186 4.73 -7.77 -23.92
N TYR A 187 5.60 -8.75 -24.15
CA TYR A 187 7.05 -8.56 -24.12
C TYR A 187 7.50 -7.45 -25.08
N LYS A 188 6.99 -7.47 -26.33
CA LYS A 188 7.32 -6.45 -27.34
C LYS A 188 6.90 -5.05 -26.87
N ARG A 189 5.66 -4.89 -26.42
CA ARG A 189 5.15 -3.60 -25.91
C ARG A 189 5.96 -3.11 -24.71
N GLN A 190 6.29 -3.99 -23.76
CA GLN A 190 7.13 -3.63 -22.63
C GLN A 190 8.51 -3.12 -23.08
N LYS A 191 9.17 -3.80 -24.03
CA LYS A 191 10.48 -3.34 -24.53
C LYS A 191 10.40 -2.00 -25.24
N GLU A 192 9.38 -1.80 -26.07
CA GLU A 192 9.19 -0.54 -26.82
C GLU A 192 8.90 0.64 -25.87
N VAL A 193 8.03 0.46 -24.88
CA VAL A 193 7.77 1.48 -23.85
C VAL A 193 9.05 1.84 -23.11
N ILE A 194 9.84 0.85 -22.69
CA ILE A 194 11.10 1.09 -21.97
C ILE A 194 12.14 1.78 -22.86
N GLU A 195 12.23 1.44 -24.14
CA GLU A 195 13.10 2.11 -25.08
C GLU A 195 12.72 3.59 -25.24
N LEU A 196 11.44 3.89 -25.50
CA LEU A 196 10.93 5.25 -25.64
C LEU A 196 11.17 6.08 -24.37
N VAL A 197 10.84 5.53 -23.20
CA VAL A 197 11.01 6.25 -21.92
C VAL A 197 12.48 6.48 -21.61
N LYS A 198 13.36 5.47 -21.77
CA LYS A 198 14.80 5.60 -21.45
C LYS A 198 15.53 6.56 -22.39
N ASN A 199 15.05 6.73 -23.62
CA ASN A 199 15.62 7.66 -24.59
C ASN A 199 15.21 9.11 -24.34
N SER A 200 14.20 9.36 -23.49
CA SER A 200 13.76 10.71 -23.12
C SER A 200 14.78 11.45 -22.25
N ASP A 201 14.82 12.78 -22.36
CA ASP A 201 15.69 13.61 -21.53
C ASP A 201 15.27 13.60 -20.06
N ALA A 202 13.97 13.44 -19.80
CA ALA A 202 13.42 13.26 -18.46
C ALA A 202 14.04 12.05 -17.75
N TRP A 203 14.16 10.90 -18.45
CA TRP A 203 14.80 9.72 -17.89
C TRP A 203 16.29 9.95 -17.65
N LYS A 204 17.01 10.51 -18.63
CA LYS A 204 18.46 10.80 -18.49
C LYS A 204 18.74 11.72 -17.31
N ARG A 205 17.85 12.67 -17.02
CA ARG A 205 17.98 13.65 -15.92
C ARG A 205 17.96 13.01 -14.53
N SER A 206 17.15 11.97 -14.34
CA SER A 206 16.89 11.36 -13.02
C SER A 206 17.35 9.91 -12.89
N GLY A 207 17.77 9.28 -14.00
CA GLY A 207 17.95 7.84 -14.08
C GLY A 207 16.65 7.05 -13.88
N GLY A 208 15.50 7.66 -14.21
CA GLY A 208 14.17 7.07 -14.04
C GLY A 208 13.59 7.17 -12.61
N ARG A 209 14.32 7.71 -11.64
CA ARG A 209 13.92 7.67 -10.22
C ARG A 209 12.68 8.50 -9.88
N ASP A 210 12.40 9.52 -10.67
CA ASP A 210 11.19 10.35 -10.59
C ASP A 210 10.05 9.84 -11.50
N HIS A 211 10.23 8.70 -12.16
CA HIS A 211 9.20 8.11 -13.02
C HIS A 211 8.26 7.23 -12.20
N VAL A 212 6.96 7.31 -12.47
CA VAL A 212 5.91 6.53 -11.82
C VAL A 212 5.41 5.48 -12.81
N PHE A 213 5.61 4.21 -12.47
CA PHE A 213 5.07 3.06 -13.21
C PHE A 213 3.98 2.36 -12.40
N VAL A 214 2.92 1.93 -13.07
CA VAL A 214 1.81 1.19 -12.46
C VAL A 214 1.95 -0.30 -12.76
N LEU A 215 2.10 -1.10 -11.70
CA LEU A 215 2.32 -2.54 -11.73
C LEU A 215 1.36 -3.21 -10.75
N THR A 216 0.07 -2.95 -10.93
CA THR A 216 -0.97 -3.45 -10.05
C THR A 216 -1.22 -4.94 -10.22
N ASP A 217 -1.05 -5.49 -11.42
CA ASP A 217 -1.05 -6.95 -11.60
C ASP A 217 0.32 -7.56 -11.24
N PRO A 218 0.39 -8.67 -10.48
CA PRO A 218 1.64 -9.34 -10.11
C PRO A 218 2.50 -9.84 -11.27
N VAL A 219 2.02 -9.82 -12.51
CA VAL A 219 2.78 -10.11 -13.74
C VAL A 219 2.94 -8.89 -14.66
N ALA A 220 2.38 -7.72 -14.34
CA ALA A 220 2.64 -6.50 -15.08
C ALA A 220 4.15 -6.18 -15.12
N MET A 221 4.61 -5.69 -16.27
CA MET A 221 6.01 -5.34 -16.53
C MET A 221 7.02 -6.46 -16.27
N TRP A 222 6.58 -7.73 -16.24
CA TRP A 222 7.38 -8.91 -15.84
C TRP A 222 8.77 -8.95 -16.49
N HIS A 223 8.87 -8.62 -17.77
CA HIS A 223 10.09 -8.80 -18.55
C HIS A 223 11.13 -7.70 -18.37
N VAL A 224 10.72 -6.57 -17.79
CA VAL A 224 11.54 -5.35 -17.69
C VAL A 224 11.64 -4.82 -16.26
N ARG A 225 11.16 -5.58 -15.25
CA ARG A 225 11.15 -5.18 -13.83
C ARG A 225 12.49 -4.64 -13.34
N ALA A 226 13.57 -5.34 -13.63
CA ALA A 226 14.92 -4.94 -13.21
C ALA A 226 15.34 -3.59 -13.83
N GLU A 227 14.88 -3.28 -15.05
CA GLU A 227 15.21 -2.02 -15.73
C GLU A 227 14.48 -0.82 -15.11
N ILE A 228 13.29 -1.03 -14.55
CA ILE A 228 12.46 0.02 -13.94
C ILE A 228 12.52 0.07 -12.42
N ALA A 229 13.17 -0.91 -11.77
CA ALA A 229 13.32 -0.98 -10.32
C ALA A 229 13.79 0.32 -9.64
N PRO A 230 14.63 1.19 -10.24
CA PRO A 230 14.99 2.47 -9.62
C PRO A 230 13.86 3.49 -9.50
N SER A 231 12.78 3.32 -10.27
CA SER A 231 11.64 4.24 -10.39
C SER A 231 10.64 4.09 -9.24
N ILE A 232 9.64 4.96 -9.16
CA ILE A 232 8.50 4.83 -8.24
C ILE A 232 7.55 3.77 -8.81
N LEU A 233 7.37 2.66 -8.10
CA LEU A 233 6.45 1.59 -8.49
C LEU A 233 5.17 1.69 -7.67
N LEU A 234 4.04 1.76 -8.37
CA LEU A 234 2.71 1.59 -7.78
C LEU A 234 2.33 0.12 -7.92
N VAL A 235 2.30 -0.61 -6.81
CA VAL A 235 2.04 -2.05 -6.77
C VAL A 235 0.88 -2.35 -5.82
N VAL A 236 0.31 -3.55 -5.88
CA VAL A 236 -0.73 -3.96 -4.92
C VAL A 236 -0.17 -4.66 -3.68
N ASP A 237 1.03 -5.25 -3.79
CA ASP A 237 1.76 -5.88 -2.72
C ASP A 237 3.26 -6.02 -3.07
N PHE A 238 4.07 -6.35 -2.05
CA PHE A 238 5.49 -6.68 -2.23
C PHE A 238 5.80 -8.19 -2.16
N GLY A 239 4.81 -9.03 -1.82
CA GLY A 239 5.03 -10.46 -1.57
C GLY A 239 5.56 -11.23 -2.78
N GLY A 240 5.11 -10.88 -3.99
CA GLY A 240 5.62 -11.45 -5.23
C GLY A 240 7.09 -11.10 -5.53
N TRP A 241 7.56 -9.97 -5.01
CA TRP A 241 8.86 -9.37 -5.35
C TRP A 241 9.99 -9.92 -4.49
N TYR A 242 9.76 -9.99 -3.18
CA TYR A 242 10.70 -10.49 -2.16
C TYR A 242 11.30 -11.86 -2.50
N ARG A 243 10.55 -12.69 -3.23
CA ARG A 243 10.94 -14.07 -3.57
C ARG A 243 11.75 -14.20 -4.84
N LEU A 244 11.63 -13.24 -5.76
CA LEU A 244 12.50 -13.21 -6.93
C LEU A 244 13.93 -12.89 -6.48
N ASP A 245 14.03 -11.96 -5.53
CA ASP A 245 15.29 -11.59 -4.90
C ASP A 245 15.90 -12.75 -4.10
N SER A 246 15.10 -13.49 -3.33
CA SER A 246 15.60 -14.65 -2.56
C SER A 246 16.13 -15.79 -3.43
N LYS A 247 15.62 -15.95 -4.66
CA LYS A 247 16.13 -16.94 -5.63
C LYS A 247 17.43 -16.48 -6.29
N SER A 248 17.67 -15.17 -6.36
CA SER A 248 18.91 -14.60 -6.90
C SER A 248 20.07 -14.69 -5.90
N SER A 249 19.77 -14.78 -4.60
CA SER A 249 20.76 -14.95 -3.53
C SER A 249 21.06 -16.42 -3.28
N ASN A 250 22.15 -16.95 -3.84
CA ASN A 250 22.76 -18.24 -3.44
C ASN A 250 23.39 -18.19 -2.02
N GLY A 251 22.94 -17.29 -1.14
CA GLY A 251 23.55 -17.02 0.17
C GLY A 251 22.80 -17.67 1.32
N SER A 252 23.53 -18.41 2.15
CA SER A 252 23.09 -19.14 3.36
C SER A 252 22.65 -18.25 4.54
N SER A 253 21.99 -17.12 4.31
CA SER A 253 21.52 -16.21 5.37
C SER A 253 19.99 -16.30 5.50
N SER A 254 19.50 -16.92 6.56
CA SER A 254 18.07 -17.16 6.79
C SER A 254 17.25 -15.92 7.13
N ASN A 255 17.88 -14.76 7.40
CA ASN A 255 17.20 -13.64 8.06
C ASN A 255 17.24 -12.30 7.28
N MET A 256 17.73 -12.26 6.03
CA MET A 256 17.84 -10.98 5.31
C MET A 256 17.35 -11.13 3.86
N ILE A 257 16.11 -10.71 3.61
CA ILE A 257 15.58 -10.58 2.26
C ILE A 257 16.12 -9.27 1.68
N GLN A 258 16.96 -9.34 0.66
CA GLN A 258 17.34 -8.15 -0.10
C GLN A 258 16.14 -7.77 -0.98
N HIS A 259 15.49 -6.64 -0.72
CA HIS A 259 14.44 -6.14 -1.60
C HIS A 259 15.08 -5.31 -2.71
N THR A 260 15.59 -5.97 -3.76
CA THR A 260 16.35 -5.30 -4.83
C THR A 260 15.45 -4.66 -5.87
N GLN A 261 14.21 -5.15 -5.98
CA GLN A 261 13.26 -4.69 -7.00
C GLN A 261 12.18 -3.75 -6.46
N VAL A 262 11.82 -3.87 -5.18
CA VAL A 262 10.84 -3.01 -4.51
C VAL A 262 11.39 -2.46 -3.20
N SER A 263 10.87 -1.32 -2.74
CA SER A 263 11.30 -0.68 -1.50
C SER A 263 10.19 0.17 -0.90
N LEU A 264 9.94 -0.03 0.40
CA LEU A 264 9.07 0.83 1.22
C LEU A 264 9.47 2.31 1.18
N LEU A 265 10.71 2.65 0.84
CA LEU A 265 11.18 4.04 0.82
C LEU A 265 10.67 4.84 -0.38
N LYS A 266 10.38 4.18 -1.50
CA LYS A 266 9.96 4.85 -2.75
C LYS A 266 8.67 4.30 -3.33
N ASP A 267 8.43 3.01 -3.19
CA ASP A 267 7.30 2.33 -3.80
C ASP A 267 6.06 2.45 -2.93
N ILE A 268 4.92 2.29 -3.58
CA ILE A 268 3.62 2.59 -2.99
C ILE A 268 2.70 1.43 -3.25
N ILE A 269 2.13 0.93 -2.16
CA ILE A 269 1.02 -0.01 -2.22
C ILE A 269 -0.26 0.77 -2.51
N VAL A 270 -0.94 0.41 -3.60
CA VAL A 270 -2.21 0.98 -4.02
C VAL A 270 -3.33 -0.05 -3.82
N PRO A 271 -4.57 0.40 -3.53
CA PRO A 271 -5.66 -0.54 -3.31
C PRO A 271 -6.03 -1.26 -4.61
N TYR A 272 -6.50 -2.49 -4.49
CA TYR A 272 -7.22 -3.15 -5.59
C TYR A 272 -8.55 -2.41 -5.82
N THR A 273 -9.00 -2.37 -7.06
CA THR A 273 -10.37 -1.95 -7.37
C THR A 273 -11.33 -3.02 -6.87
N HIS A 274 -12.22 -2.63 -5.95
CA HIS A 274 -13.27 -3.52 -5.45
C HIS A 274 -14.21 -3.95 -6.58
N LEU A 275 -14.71 -5.18 -6.51
CA LEU A 275 -15.62 -5.77 -7.48
C LEU A 275 -17.07 -5.82 -6.96
N LEU A 276 -17.23 -5.69 -5.65
CA LEU A 276 -18.55 -5.65 -5.01
C LEU A 276 -19.06 -4.20 -4.88
N PRO A 277 -20.38 -3.97 -5.01
CA PRO A 277 -20.96 -2.66 -4.77
C PRO A 277 -20.83 -2.28 -3.30
N ARG A 278 -20.67 -0.98 -3.05
CA ARG A 278 -20.67 -0.41 -1.70
C ARG A 278 -22.00 -0.69 -0.99
N LEU A 279 -21.93 -1.13 0.25
CA LEU A 279 -23.03 -1.18 1.20
C LEU A 279 -22.98 0.10 2.04
N HIS A 280 -24.07 0.87 2.08
CA HIS A 280 -24.15 2.03 2.96
C HIS A 280 -24.40 1.58 4.40
N LEU A 281 -23.86 2.32 5.37
CA LEU A 281 -24.00 1.98 6.79
C LEU A 281 -25.47 1.92 7.23
N ALA A 282 -26.35 2.75 6.66
CA ALA A 282 -27.78 2.75 6.94
C ALA A 282 -28.50 1.47 6.46
N GLU A 283 -27.93 0.77 5.48
CA GLU A 283 -28.45 -0.49 4.92
C GLU A 283 -27.86 -1.70 5.64
N ASN A 284 -26.95 -1.50 6.61
CA ASN A 284 -26.30 -2.61 7.30
C ASN A 284 -27.27 -3.29 8.28
N GLU A 285 -27.52 -4.57 8.04
CA GLU A 285 -28.38 -5.40 8.89
C GLU A 285 -27.59 -6.19 9.94
N ARG A 286 -28.34 -6.84 10.85
CA ARG A 286 -27.78 -7.77 11.83
C ARG A 286 -27.21 -9.00 11.13
N ARG A 287 -25.97 -9.36 11.50
CA ARG A 287 -25.23 -10.45 10.88
C ARG A 287 -25.40 -11.74 11.68
N LYS A 288 -25.49 -12.87 10.98
CA LYS A 288 -25.79 -14.19 11.59
C LYS A 288 -24.58 -15.11 11.58
N THR A 289 -23.70 -14.96 10.60
CA THR A 289 -22.46 -15.71 10.49
C THR A 289 -21.36 -14.98 11.24
N LEU A 290 -20.51 -15.71 11.96
CA LEU A 290 -19.38 -15.11 12.68
C LEU A 290 -18.26 -14.75 11.69
N LEU A 291 -17.78 -15.73 10.92
CA LEU A 291 -16.60 -15.57 10.07
C LEU A 291 -16.87 -16.11 8.67
N TYR A 292 -16.49 -15.33 7.66
CA TYR A 292 -16.62 -15.71 6.25
C TYR A 292 -15.29 -15.67 5.51
N PHE A 293 -15.07 -16.68 4.68
CA PHE A 293 -14.00 -16.71 3.71
C PHE A 293 -14.53 -17.24 2.39
N LYS A 294 -14.20 -16.53 1.30
CA LYS A 294 -14.34 -17.06 -0.06
C LYS A 294 -13.09 -16.83 -0.87
N GLY A 295 -12.53 -17.89 -1.42
CA GLY A 295 -11.31 -17.86 -2.21
C GLY A 295 -10.74 -19.25 -2.39
N ALA A 296 -9.82 -19.43 -3.34
CA ALA A 296 -9.21 -20.75 -3.55
C ALA A 296 -8.54 -21.25 -2.26
N LYS A 297 -8.90 -22.46 -1.84
CA LYS A 297 -8.27 -23.18 -0.71
C LYS A 297 -6.79 -23.35 -1.01
N HIS A 298 -6.51 -24.00 -2.14
CA HIS A 298 -5.17 -24.24 -2.61
C HIS A 298 -4.64 -23.02 -3.36
N ARG A 299 -3.55 -22.47 -2.83
CA ARG A 299 -2.75 -21.47 -3.54
C ARG A 299 -1.30 -21.87 -3.41
N HIS A 300 -0.52 -21.44 -4.39
CA HIS A 300 0.91 -21.66 -4.35
C HIS A 300 1.49 -21.16 -3.00
N ARG A 301 2.46 -21.91 -2.48
CA ARG A 301 3.44 -21.53 -1.44
C ARG A 301 2.85 -20.86 -0.18
N GLY A 302 2.73 -19.53 -0.13
CA GLY A 302 2.16 -18.78 1.02
C GLY A 302 0.71 -19.15 1.32
N GLY A 303 0.06 -19.87 0.40
CA GLY A 303 -1.20 -20.56 0.62
C GLY A 303 -1.21 -21.58 1.77
N VAL A 304 -0.06 -22.07 2.26
CA VAL A 304 -0.04 -23.05 3.37
C VAL A 304 -0.75 -22.53 4.62
N VAL A 305 -0.57 -21.24 4.97
CA VAL A 305 -1.32 -20.65 6.10
C VAL A 305 -2.81 -20.72 5.83
N ARG A 306 -3.25 -20.38 4.61
CA ARG A 306 -4.66 -20.46 4.21
C ARG A 306 -5.19 -21.89 4.25
N GLU A 307 -4.43 -22.87 3.77
CA GLU A 307 -4.82 -24.29 3.78
C GLU A 307 -4.98 -24.80 5.21
N ASN A 308 -3.99 -24.53 6.07
CA ASN A 308 -4.05 -24.92 7.48
C ASN A 308 -5.23 -24.24 8.19
N MET A 309 -5.46 -22.95 7.94
CA MET A 309 -6.62 -22.24 8.48
C MET A 309 -7.94 -22.80 7.95
N TRP A 310 -7.99 -23.19 6.67
CA TRP A 310 -9.17 -23.84 6.09
C TRP A 310 -9.53 -25.10 6.86
N ASP A 311 -8.54 -25.98 7.08
CA ASP A 311 -8.76 -27.26 7.76
C ASP A 311 -9.19 -27.07 9.22
N LEU A 312 -8.70 -26.01 9.90
CA LEU A 312 -9.11 -25.65 11.26
C LEU A 312 -10.53 -25.05 11.34
N LEU A 313 -10.96 -24.31 10.31
CA LEU A 313 -12.15 -23.45 10.38
C LEU A 313 -13.38 -24.02 9.68
N VAL A 314 -13.23 -24.93 8.70
CA VAL A 314 -14.34 -25.40 7.86
C VAL A 314 -15.49 -26.05 8.64
N ASN A 315 -15.19 -26.65 9.80
CA ASN A 315 -16.18 -27.31 10.66
C ASN A 315 -16.57 -26.50 11.90
N GLU A 316 -16.08 -25.26 12.04
CA GLU A 316 -16.38 -24.41 13.20
C GLU A 316 -17.80 -23.81 13.08
N PRO A 317 -18.65 -23.90 14.13
CA PRO A 317 -19.99 -23.34 14.09
C PRO A 317 -20.00 -21.83 13.85
N GLY A 318 -20.78 -21.40 12.86
CA GLY A 318 -20.89 -19.99 12.46
C GLY A 318 -19.74 -19.52 11.57
N VAL A 319 -18.90 -20.42 11.08
CA VAL A 319 -17.86 -20.12 10.08
C VAL A 319 -18.27 -20.68 8.72
N ILE A 320 -18.03 -19.92 7.66
CA ILE A 320 -18.27 -20.33 6.27
C ILE A 320 -16.97 -20.19 5.50
N MET A 321 -16.49 -21.31 4.95
CA MET A 321 -15.30 -21.40 4.09
C MET A 321 -15.74 -21.90 2.70
N GLU A 322 -15.58 -21.07 1.68
CA GLU A 322 -16.02 -21.37 0.31
C GLU A 322 -14.92 -21.15 -0.74
N GLU A 323 -14.92 -21.95 -1.79
CA GLU A 323 -14.06 -21.69 -2.94
C GLU A 323 -14.58 -20.51 -3.76
N GLY A 324 -13.66 -19.71 -4.30
CA GLY A 324 -13.97 -18.51 -5.07
C GLY A 324 -13.86 -18.74 -6.57
N PHE A 325 -14.82 -18.20 -7.32
CA PHE A 325 -14.85 -18.27 -8.78
C PHE A 325 -15.03 -16.86 -9.36
N PRO A 326 -14.27 -16.46 -10.40
CA PRO A 326 -14.32 -15.12 -10.98
C PRO A 326 -15.46 -14.98 -12.00
N ASN A 327 -16.71 -15.21 -11.59
CA ASN A 327 -17.92 -15.12 -12.42
C ASN A 327 -19.10 -14.49 -11.64
N ALA A 328 -20.23 -14.22 -12.31
CA ALA A 328 -21.42 -13.64 -11.68
C ALA A 328 -21.90 -14.42 -10.43
N THR A 329 -21.95 -15.75 -10.48
CA THR A 329 -22.35 -16.58 -9.33
C THR A 329 -21.40 -16.38 -8.14
N GLY A 330 -20.09 -16.38 -8.39
CA GLY A 330 -19.09 -16.15 -7.35
C GLY A 330 -19.17 -14.74 -6.76
N ARG A 331 -19.51 -13.74 -7.57
CA ARG A 331 -19.78 -12.36 -7.14
C ARG A 331 -20.98 -12.29 -6.21
N GLU A 332 -22.12 -12.85 -6.60
CA GLU A 332 -23.35 -12.84 -5.80
C GLU A 332 -23.18 -13.58 -4.47
N GLN A 333 -22.51 -14.74 -4.49
CA GLN A 333 -22.15 -15.47 -3.28
C GLN A 333 -21.26 -14.63 -2.35
N SER A 334 -20.30 -13.89 -2.90
CA SER A 334 -19.44 -12.99 -2.11
C SER A 334 -20.24 -11.86 -1.48
N ILE A 335 -21.17 -11.23 -2.23
CA ILE A 335 -22.05 -10.18 -1.72
C ILE A 335 -22.86 -10.71 -0.53
N ARG A 336 -23.57 -11.83 -0.73
CA ARG A 336 -24.39 -12.44 0.32
C ARG A 336 -23.55 -12.86 1.52
N GLY A 337 -22.43 -13.54 1.30
CA GLY A 337 -21.57 -14.05 2.37
C GLY A 337 -20.95 -12.93 3.21
N MET A 338 -20.36 -11.91 2.57
CA MET A 338 -19.74 -10.79 3.29
C MET A 338 -20.78 -9.93 4.02
N ARG A 339 -21.95 -9.68 3.43
CA ARG A 339 -22.98 -8.80 4.04
C ARG A 339 -23.75 -9.47 5.18
N THR A 340 -23.71 -10.80 5.28
CA THR A 340 -24.37 -11.56 6.37
C THR A 340 -23.42 -12.03 7.48
N SER A 341 -22.12 -11.69 7.39
CA SER A 341 -21.07 -12.18 8.29
C SER A 341 -20.41 -11.07 9.09
N GLU A 342 -20.17 -11.28 10.39
CA GLU A 342 -19.54 -10.29 11.27
C GLU A 342 -18.14 -9.92 10.78
N PHE A 343 -17.34 -10.94 10.50
CA PHE A 343 -15.94 -10.85 10.14
C PHE A 343 -15.65 -11.53 8.80
N CYS A 344 -14.68 -11.00 8.07
CA CYS A 344 -14.17 -11.58 6.84
C CYS A 344 -12.70 -11.97 7.03
N LEU A 345 -12.34 -13.22 6.77
CA LEU A 345 -11.00 -13.74 7.05
C LEU A 345 -10.02 -13.34 5.96
N HIS A 346 -8.91 -12.67 6.25
CA HIS A 346 -7.86 -12.30 5.28
C HIS A 346 -6.50 -12.90 5.66
N PRO A 347 -6.24 -14.18 5.34
CA PRO A 347 -4.91 -14.74 5.51
C PRO A 347 -4.00 -14.25 4.38
N ALA A 348 -2.89 -13.63 4.75
CA ALA A 348 -1.83 -13.31 3.81
C ALA A 348 -1.36 -14.59 3.12
N GLY A 349 -1.23 -14.54 1.79
CA GLY A 349 -0.75 -15.67 0.98
C GLY A 349 0.39 -15.23 0.08
N ASP A 350 0.45 -15.80 -1.12
CA ASP A 350 1.41 -15.36 -2.16
C ASP A 350 1.24 -13.90 -2.59
N THR A 351 0.04 -13.35 -2.42
CA THR A 351 -0.25 -11.91 -2.45
C THR A 351 -0.72 -11.51 -1.04
N PRO A 352 0.07 -10.75 -0.27
CA PRO A 352 -0.27 -10.32 1.09
C PRO A 352 -1.64 -9.62 1.18
N THR A 353 -1.94 -8.76 0.21
CA THR A 353 -3.25 -8.13 0.03
C THR A 353 -3.99 -8.78 -1.15
N SER A 354 -5.31 -8.59 -1.22
CA SER A 354 -6.10 -8.99 -2.38
C SER A 354 -7.37 -8.13 -2.51
N CYS A 355 -8.00 -8.15 -3.68
CA CYS A 355 -9.30 -7.50 -3.92
C CYS A 355 -10.33 -7.76 -2.82
N ARG A 356 -10.32 -8.98 -2.27
CA ARG A 356 -11.22 -9.42 -1.19
C ARG A 356 -11.19 -8.49 0.02
N LEU A 357 -10.03 -7.93 0.39
CA LEU A 357 -9.91 -6.96 1.49
C LEU A 357 -10.78 -5.73 1.23
N PHE A 358 -10.71 -5.21 0.02
CA PHE A 358 -11.46 -4.01 -0.38
C PHE A 358 -12.94 -4.35 -0.56
N ASP A 359 -13.29 -5.54 -1.06
CA ASP A 359 -14.68 -6.02 -1.11
C ASP A 359 -15.31 -6.16 0.28
N ALA A 360 -14.53 -6.61 1.28
CA ALA A 360 -14.98 -6.71 2.67
C ALA A 360 -15.23 -5.32 3.26
N ILE A 361 -14.33 -4.35 3.02
CA ILE A 361 -14.51 -2.94 3.41
C ILE A 361 -15.77 -2.35 2.76
N GLN A 362 -15.98 -2.58 1.46
CA GLN A 362 -17.18 -2.11 0.77
C GLN A 362 -18.46 -2.80 1.26
N SER A 363 -18.36 -4.01 1.81
CA SER A 363 -19.49 -4.76 2.39
C SER A 363 -19.65 -4.58 3.90
N LEU A 364 -18.86 -3.70 4.53
CA LEU A 364 -18.82 -3.48 5.99
C LEU A 364 -18.55 -4.77 6.80
N CYS A 365 -17.91 -5.76 6.18
CA CYS A 365 -17.48 -7.00 6.80
C CYS A 365 -16.10 -6.78 7.44
N ILE A 366 -16.02 -6.90 8.76
CA ILE A 366 -14.82 -6.49 9.51
C ILE A 366 -13.64 -7.39 9.08
N PRO A 367 -12.59 -6.83 8.45
CA PRO A 367 -11.46 -7.64 8.00
C PRO A 367 -10.70 -8.23 9.18
N VAL A 368 -10.40 -9.52 9.12
CA VAL A 368 -9.52 -10.23 10.06
C VAL A 368 -8.23 -10.54 9.32
N ILE A 369 -7.25 -9.65 9.43
CA ILE A 369 -5.99 -9.72 8.71
C ILE A 369 -5.04 -10.63 9.47
N VAL A 370 -4.73 -11.79 8.89
CA VAL A 370 -3.81 -12.77 9.47
C VAL A 370 -2.48 -12.69 8.73
N SER A 371 -1.52 -11.99 9.33
CA SER A 371 -0.19 -11.75 8.77
C SER A 371 0.75 -11.20 9.84
N ASP A 372 2.03 -11.55 9.74
CA ASP A 372 3.07 -11.02 10.62
C ASP A 372 3.81 -9.81 10.01
N ASN A 373 3.63 -9.56 8.70
CA ASN A 373 4.42 -8.60 7.94
C ASN A 373 3.69 -8.07 6.70
N ILE A 374 2.41 -7.71 6.84
CA ILE A 374 1.63 -7.13 5.75
C ILE A 374 1.86 -5.62 5.64
N GLU A 375 2.03 -5.16 4.42
CA GLU A 375 2.00 -3.74 4.10
C GLU A 375 0.69 -3.40 3.36
N LEU A 376 0.06 -2.29 3.74
CA LEU A 376 -1.28 -1.90 3.29
C LEU A 376 -1.27 -0.56 2.53
N PRO A 377 -2.24 -0.33 1.62
CA PRO A 377 -2.33 0.95 0.94
C PRO A 377 -2.54 2.11 1.91
N PHE A 378 -1.90 3.24 1.62
CA PHE A 378 -2.09 4.49 2.36
C PHE A 378 -1.75 4.43 3.87
N GLU A 379 -0.84 3.53 4.28
CA GLU A 379 -0.29 3.55 5.64
C GLU A 379 0.20 4.95 6.06
N GLY A 380 -0.06 5.35 7.29
CA GLY A 380 0.20 6.71 7.79
C GLY A 380 -0.81 7.77 7.33
N MET A 381 -1.74 7.44 6.44
CA MET A 381 -2.97 8.22 6.17
C MET A 381 -4.22 7.49 6.67
N VAL A 382 -4.21 6.16 6.62
CA VAL A 382 -5.29 5.28 7.08
C VAL A 382 -4.75 4.35 8.15
N ASP A 383 -5.41 4.34 9.30
CA ASP A 383 -5.12 3.38 10.37
C ASP A 383 -6.10 2.21 10.28
N TYR A 384 -5.60 1.08 9.74
CA TYR A 384 -6.39 -0.14 9.58
C TYR A 384 -6.78 -0.78 10.90
N SER A 385 -6.06 -0.50 12.00
CA SER A 385 -6.39 -1.05 13.33
C SER A 385 -7.70 -0.48 13.89
N GLU A 386 -8.13 0.68 13.39
CA GLU A 386 -9.41 1.28 13.77
C GLU A 386 -10.63 0.56 13.18
N PHE A 387 -10.45 -0.35 12.23
CA PHE A 387 -11.56 -0.99 11.53
C PHE A 387 -11.31 -2.45 11.10
N SER A 388 -10.18 -3.03 11.47
CA SER A 388 -9.78 -4.40 11.16
C SER A 388 -9.20 -5.07 12.40
N VAL A 389 -9.26 -6.40 12.45
CA VAL A 389 -8.63 -7.22 13.50
C VAL A 389 -7.34 -7.80 12.94
N PHE A 390 -6.19 -7.45 13.52
CA PHE A 390 -4.90 -8.04 13.16
C PHE A 390 -4.61 -9.25 14.04
N VAL A 391 -4.19 -10.35 13.43
CA VAL A 391 -3.90 -11.60 14.11
C VAL A 391 -2.57 -12.16 13.62
N ALA A 392 -1.71 -12.52 14.56
CA ALA A 392 -0.45 -13.19 14.25
C ALA A 392 -0.72 -14.59 13.66
N VAL A 393 0.08 -15.01 12.68
CA VAL A 393 -0.12 -16.30 12.00
C VAL A 393 -0.11 -17.45 13.02
N ASN A 394 0.83 -17.41 13.97
CA ASN A 394 0.96 -18.44 15.00
C ASN A 394 -0.26 -18.55 15.92
N ASP A 395 -0.97 -17.45 16.18
CA ASP A 395 -2.19 -17.48 16.99
C ASP A 395 -3.39 -17.99 16.18
N ALA A 396 -3.51 -17.55 14.92
CA ALA A 396 -4.57 -18.01 14.02
C ALA A 396 -4.54 -19.51 13.74
N LEU A 397 -3.36 -20.14 13.82
CA LEU A 397 -3.16 -21.58 13.61
C LEU A 397 -3.37 -22.44 14.87
N LYS A 398 -3.69 -21.82 16.03
CA LYS A 398 -4.07 -22.58 17.24
C LYS A 398 -5.54 -23.02 17.13
N PRO A 399 -5.85 -24.31 17.41
CA PRO A 399 -7.22 -24.81 17.35
C PRO A 399 -8.21 -23.94 18.15
N SER A 400 -9.31 -23.56 17.50
CA SER A 400 -10.40 -22.71 18.03
C SER A 400 -9.99 -21.34 18.60
N TRP A 401 -8.70 -20.97 18.61
CA TRP A 401 -8.23 -19.69 19.17
C TRP A 401 -8.84 -18.52 18.43
N LEU A 402 -8.81 -18.54 17.09
CA LEU A 402 -9.32 -17.45 16.27
C LEU A 402 -10.82 -17.24 16.49
N VAL A 403 -11.60 -18.31 16.47
CA VAL A 403 -13.05 -18.26 16.69
C VAL A 403 -13.37 -17.70 18.08
N ASN A 404 -12.66 -18.15 19.11
CA ASN A 404 -12.85 -17.65 20.47
C ASN A 404 -12.45 -16.17 20.60
N HIS A 405 -11.35 -15.77 19.97
CA HIS A 405 -10.90 -14.38 19.91
C HIS A 405 -11.97 -13.49 19.25
N LEU A 406 -12.48 -13.87 18.09
CA LEU A 406 -13.53 -13.09 17.39
C LEU A 406 -14.85 -13.04 18.18
N LYS A 407 -15.23 -14.12 18.87
CA LYS A 407 -16.39 -14.14 19.76
C LYS A 407 -16.24 -13.19 20.95
N SER A 408 -15.02 -12.98 21.45
CA SER A 408 -14.74 -12.08 22.57
C SER A 408 -14.90 -10.60 22.23
N ILE A 409 -14.83 -10.23 20.93
CA ILE A 409 -15.04 -8.85 20.48
C ILE A 409 -16.52 -8.50 20.65
N SER A 410 -16.79 -7.47 21.45
CA SER A 410 -18.15 -7.04 21.78
C SER A 410 -18.91 -6.46 20.58
N GLU A 411 -20.24 -6.50 20.61
CA GLU A 411 -21.08 -5.86 19.59
C GLU A 411 -20.79 -4.36 19.44
N LYS A 412 -20.52 -3.67 20.56
CA LYS A 412 -20.11 -2.26 20.56
C LYS A 412 -18.85 -2.04 19.71
N GLN A 413 -17.80 -2.82 19.94
CA GLN A 413 -16.55 -2.72 19.17
C GLN A 413 -16.77 -3.05 17.69
N ARG A 414 -17.59 -4.06 17.37
CA ARG A 414 -17.94 -4.39 15.97
C ARG A 414 -18.67 -3.24 15.28
N ASN A 415 -19.55 -2.55 15.99
CA ASN A 415 -20.25 -1.38 15.46
C ASN A 415 -19.31 -0.19 15.27
N GLU A 416 -18.37 0.04 16.19
CA GLU A 416 -17.31 1.05 16.03
C GLU A 416 -16.45 0.77 14.80
N TYR A 417 -16.01 -0.49 14.59
CA TYR A 417 -15.29 -0.90 13.38
C TYR A 417 -16.08 -0.59 12.11
N ARG A 418 -17.39 -0.90 12.06
CA ARG A 418 -18.25 -0.60 10.89
C ARG A 418 -18.42 0.89 10.63
N GLN A 419 -18.57 1.69 11.68
CA GLN A 419 -18.63 3.15 11.55
C GLN A 419 -17.33 3.72 10.98
N LYS A 420 -16.17 3.21 11.43
CA LYS A 420 -14.86 3.59 10.89
C LYS A 420 -14.69 3.11 9.44
N MET A 421 -15.05 1.86 9.13
CA MET A 421 -15.07 1.34 7.75
C MET A 421 -15.88 2.23 6.81
N ALA A 422 -17.09 2.63 7.21
CA ALA A 422 -17.97 3.46 6.38
C ALA A 422 -17.35 4.83 6.02
N LYS A 423 -16.49 5.37 6.91
CA LYS A 423 -15.75 6.62 6.66
C LYS A 423 -14.60 6.43 5.69
N VAL A 424 -13.94 5.26 5.70
CA VAL A 424 -12.78 4.98 4.82
C VAL A 424 -13.15 4.34 3.49
N GLN A 425 -14.37 3.81 3.32
CA GLN A 425 -14.86 3.24 2.06
C GLN A 425 -14.56 4.11 0.83
N PRO A 426 -14.79 5.45 0.84
CA PRO A 426 -14.50 6.31 -0.32
C PRO A 426 -13.02 6.34 -0.71
N LEU A 427 -12.10 6.17 0.24
CA LEU A 427 -10.65 6.22 0.03
C LEU A 427 -10.16 5.14 -0.94
N PHE A 428 -10.93 4.06 -1.09
CA PHE A 428 -10.60 2.91 -1.93
C PHE A 428 -11.40 2.87 -3.23
N ILE A 429 -12.14 3.93 -3.56
CA ILE A 429 -12.91 4.05 -4.80
C ILE A 429 -12.08 4.79 -5.83
N TYR A 430 -11.81 4.14 -6.96
CA TYR A 430 -11.17 4.77 -8.12
C TYR A 430 -12.17 5.43 -9.06
N ASP A 431 -13.35 4.81 -9.20
CA ASP A 431 -14.37 5.22 -10.15
C ASP A 431 -14.87 6.63 -9.85
N ASN A 432 -14.85 7.48 -10.87
CA ASN A 432 -15.36 8.85 -10.81
C ASN A 432 -16.74 9.01 -11.46
N GLY A 433 -17.36 7.93 -11.94
CA GLY A 433 -18.66 7.92 -12.60
C GLY A 433 -18.63 8.39 -14.05
N HIS A 434 -17.45 8.64 -14.62
CA HIS A 434 -17.29 9.17 -15.98
C HIS A 434 -16.60 8.17 -16.92
N PRO A 435 -17.13 8.00 -18.16
CA PRO A 435 -16.47 7.17 -19.17
C PRO A 435 -15.03 7.61 -19.41
N GLY A 436 -14.14 6.64 -19.60
CA GLY A 436 -12.72 6.95 -19.83
C GLY A 436 -11.92 7.27 -18.56
N GLY A 437 -12.58 7.34 -17.39
CA GLY A 437 -12.00 7.97 -16.20
C GLY A 437 -11.81 9.48 -16.37
N ILE A 438 -12.46 10.10 -17.36
CA ILE A 438 -12.29 11.51 -17.72
C ILE A 438 -13.38 12.36 -17.04
N GLY A 439 -13.05 12.96 -15.91
CA GLY A 439 -13.98 13.78 -15.14
C GLY A 439 -13.43 14.21 -13.79
N PRO A 440 -14.21 14.97 -13.02
CA PRO A 440 -13.83 15.39 -11.68
C PRO A 440 -13.40 14.22 -10.80
N ILE A 441 -12.30 14.37 -10.08
CA ILE A 441 -11.80 13.33 -9.17
C ILE A 441 -12.37 13.56 -7.78
N PRO A 442 -13.00 12.55 -7.15
CA PRO A 442 -13.46 12.68 -5.77
C PRO A 442 -12.29 13.07 -4.84
N PRO A 443 -12.45 14.09 -3.98
CA PRO A 443 -11.37 14.58 -3.12
C PRO A 443 -10.82 13.47 -2.22
N ASP A 444 -11.71 12.59 -1.79
CA ASP A 444 -11.42 11.45 -0.94
C ASP A 444 -11.29 10.13 -1.71
N GLY A 445 -11.14 10.16 -3.04
CA GLY A 445 -10.98 8.95 -3.86
C GLY A 445 -9.56 8.35 -3.81
N ALA A 446 -9.43 7.13 -4.33
CA ALA A 446 -8.15 6.40 -4.38
C ALA A 446 -7.09 7.14 -5.20
N VAL A 447 -7.46 7.72 -6.35
CA VAL A 447 -6.56 8.49 -7.23
C VAL A 447 -5.84 9.61 -6.46
N ASN A 448 -6.59 10.42 -5.69
CA ASN A 448 -6.01 11.50 -4.91
C ASN A 448 -5.10 10.99 -3.80
N HIS A 449 -5.47 9.90 -3.13
CA HIS A 449 -4.64 9.30 -2.09
C HIS A 449 -3.34 8.72 -2.64
N ILE A 450 -3.38 8.14 -3.84
CA ILE A 450 -2.18 7.70 -4.56
C ILE A 450 -1.26 8.89 -4.82
N TRP A 451 -1.77 9.99 -5.37
CA TRP A 451 -0.94 11.17 -5.64
C TRP A 451 -0.38 11.81 -4.37
N LYS A 452 -1.17 11.90 -3.29
CA LYS A 452 -0.69 12.31 -1.97
C LYS A 452 0.44 11.38 -1.49
N LYS A 453 0.31 10.07 -1.71
CA LYS A 453 1.31 9.10 -1.29
C LYS A 453 2.59 9.20 -2.11
N VAL A 454 2.49 9.43 -3.43
CA VAL A 454 3.64 9.76 -4.30
C VAL A 454 4.36 11.00 -3.77
N GLN A 455 3.62 12.06 -3.44
CA GLN A 455 4.22 13.27 -2.90
C GLN A 455 4.96 13.02 -1.58
N GLN A 456 4.43 12.19 -0.68
CA GLN A 456 5.11 11.84 0.58
C GLN A 456 6.46 11.14 0.37
N LYS A 457 6.66 10.44 -0.75
CA LYS A 457 7.93 9.75 -1.07
C LYS A 457 8.95 10.68 -1.74
N LEU A 458 8.53 11.83 -2.28
CA LEU A 458 9.36 12.71 -3.11
C LEU A 458 10.67 13.19 -2.45
N PRO A 459 10.71 13.61 -1.16
CA PRO A 459 11.95 14.12 -0.58
C PRO A 459 13.10 13.09 -0.66
N MET A 460 12.81 11.83 -0.34
CA MET A 460 13.76 10.72 -0.42
C MET A 460 14.24 10.48 -1.86
N ILE A 461 13.31 10.55 -2.82
CA ILE A 461 13.59 10.35 -4.25
C ILE A 461 14.49 11.46 -4.78
N LYS A 462 14.15 12.72 -4.47
CA LYS A 462 14.94 13.91 -4.86
C LYS A 462 16.36 13.83 -4.30
N GLU A 463 16.52 13.43 -3.05
CA GLU A 463 17.84 13.22 -2.45
C GLU A 463 18.61 12.10 -3.15
N THR A 464 17.94 10.99 -3.49
CA THR A 464 18.55 9.89 -4.23
C THR A 464 19.04 10.32 -5.61
N ILE A 465 18.25 11.11 -6.36
CA ILE A 465 18.67 11.68 -7.65
C ILE A 465 19.94 12.52 -7.50
N VAL A 466 19.99 13.41 -6.50
CA VAL A 466 21.18 14.24 -6.23
C VAL A 466 22.40 13.39 -5.85
N ARG A 467 22.21 12.31 -5.09
CA ARG A 467 23.28 11.36 -4.75
C ARG A 467 23.82 10.65 -6.00
N GLU A 468 22.96 10.21 -6.91
CA GLU A 468 23.39 9.55 -8.16
C GLU A 468 24.18 10.48 -9.08
N LYS A 469 23.78 11.76 -9.20
CA LYS A 469 24.49 12.74 -10.04
C LYS A 469 25.95 12.97 -9.64
N ARG A 470 26.32 12.65 -8.40
CA ARG A 470 27.69 12.77 -7.89
C ARG A 470 28.56 11.54 -8.18
N LYS A 471 27.99 10.46 -8.73
CA LYS A 471 28.75 9.23 -8.99
C LYS A 471 29.65 9.40 -10.21
N PRO A 472 30.96 9.10 -10.09
CA PRO A 472 31.84 9.04 -11.26
C PRO A 472 31.38 7.96 -12.24
N ALA A 473 31.64 8.16 -13.53
CA ALA A 473 31.33 7.18 -14.56
C ALA A 473 32.03 5.84 -14.27
N GLY A 474 31.32 4.72 -14.46
CA GLY A 474 31.84 3.37 -14.24
C GLY A 474 31.84 2.88 -12.78
N VAL A 475 31.45 3.72 -11.81
CA VAL A 475 31.39 3.33 -10.39
C VAL A 475 30.03 2.74 -10.05
N SER A 476 30.00 1.46 -9.71
CA SER A 476 28.83 0.79 -9.12
C SER A 476 28.90 0.86 -7.59
N ILE A 477 27.82 1.31 -6.96
CA ILE A 477 27.68 1.22 -5.50
C ILE A 477 26.88 -0.04 -5.20
N PRO A 478 27.36 -0.94 -4.33
CA PRO A 478 26.57 -2.08 -3.87
C PRO A 478 25.22 -1.62 -3.33
N LEU A 479 24.15 -2.33 -3.67
CA LEU A 479 22.83 -2.11 -3.09
C LEU A 479 22.96 -2.25 -1.57
N ARG A 480 22.80 -1.15 -0.84
CA ARG A 480 22.77 -1.19 0.63
C ARG A 480 21.36 -1.60 1.03
N CYS A 481 21.24 -2.59 1.91
CA CYS A 481 19.96 -2.92 2.50
C CYS A 481 19.45 -1.68 3.24
N HIS A 482 18.24 -1.26 2.90
CA HIS A 482 17.52 -0.31 3.74
C HIS A 482 16.95 -1.13 4.90
N CYS A 483 17.50 -0.93 6.10
CA CYS A 483 17.04 -1.63 7.30
C CYS A 483 15.54 -1.39 7.47
N THR A 484 14.77 -2.48 7.50
CA THR A 484 13.38 -2.54 7.97
C THR A 484 13.32 -2.36 9.47
#